data_AF-A0A353Y9B5-F1
#
_entry.id   AF-A0A353Y9B5-F1
#
_cell.length_a   1.000
_cell.length_b   1.000
_cell.length_c   1.000
_cell.angle_alpha   90.00
_cell.angle_beta   90.00
_cell.angle_gamma   90.00
#
_symmetry.space_group_name_H-M   'P 1'
#
loop_
_entity.id
_entity.type
_entity.pdbx_description
1 polymer ?
#
loop_
_entity_poly.entity_id
_entity_poly.type
_entity_poly.pdbx_seq_one_letter_code
_entity_poly.pdbx_strand_id
1 'polypeptide(L)'
;MLKTIFLFALLLPAAAQAACVCRCMNGENVPICQSTLDMPPLCPPKVCPLAPPSLPPLAAPTLPPLGTRDCTQQQVYNPATGRYEWRQICR
;
A
#
# COMPACT_ATOMS: atom_id res chain seq x y z
N MET A 1 -11.00 -45.45 -30.85
CA MET A 1 -10.50 -44.10 -31.17
C MET A 1 -11.57 -43.09 -30.75
N LEU A 2 -11.31 -42.25 -29.74
CA LEU A 2 -11.41 -40.78 -29.86
C LEU A 2 -10.99 -40.16 -28.53
N LYS A 3 -10.01 -39.27 -28.63
CA LYS A 3 -9.21 -38.64 -27.58
C LYS A 3 -9.86 -37.29 -27.28
N THR A 4 -10.36 -37.06 -26.08
CA THR A 4 -10.86 -35.72 -25.68
C THR A 4 -10.40 -35.41 -24.27
N ILE A 5 -9.14 -34.97 -24.18
CA ILE A 5 -8.57 -34.35 -22.99
C ILE A 5 -9.10 -32.92 -22.97
N PHE A 6 -10.09 -32.64 -22.12
CA PHE A 6 -10.53 -31.29 -21.83
C PHE A 6 -9.48 -30.62 -20.93
N LEU A 7 -8.55 -29.86 -21.54
CA LEU A 7 -7.70 -28.92 -20.80
C LEU A 7 -8.54 -27.71 -20.38
N PHE A 8 -9.05 -27.75 -19.15
CA PHE A 8 -9.69 -26.60 -18.51
C PHE A 8 -8.57 -25.67 -18.02
N ALA A 9 -8.14 -24.74 -18.87
CA ALA A 9 -7.22 -23.68 -18.48
C ALA A 9 -7.91 -22.76 -17.46
N LEU A 10 -7.59 -22.93 -16.18
CA LEU A 10 -7.98 -22.03 -15.10
C LEU A 10 -7.37 -20.64 -15.35
N LEU A 11 -8.13 -19.76 -15.99
CA LEU A 11 -7.88 -18.33 -16.00
C LEU A 11 -8.08 -17.82 -14.57
N LEU A 12 -7.00 -17.79 -13.78
CA LEU A 12 -7.01 -17.09 -12.49
C LEU A 12 -7.19 -15.60 -12.76
N PRO A 13 -8.25 -14.94 -12.26
CA PRO A 13 -8.34 -13.50 -12.34
C PRO A 13 -7.22 -12.90 -11.50
N ALA A 14 -6.35 -12.10 -12.13
CA ALA A 14 -5.39 -11.28 -11.41
C ALA A 14 -6.16 -10.28 -10.55
N ALA A 15 -6.13 -10.44 -9.23
CA ALA A 15 -6.71 -9.47 -8.33
C ALA A 15 -6.00 -8.12 -8.53
N ALA A 16 -6.68 -7.17 -9.19
CA ALA A 16 -6.23 -5.79 -9.27
C ALA A 16 -6.26 -5.22 -7.85
N GLN A 17 -5.08 -5.04 -7.26
CA GLN A 17 -4.91 -4.53 -5.89
C GLN A 17 -5.04 -3.00 -5.87
N ALA A 18 -6.17 -2.47 -6.32
CA ALA A 18 -6.54 -1.05 -6.17
C ALA A 18 -7.24 -0.81 -4.81
N ALA A 19 -6.79 -1.50 -3.77
CA ALA A 19 -7.40 -1.43 -2.45
C ALA A 19 -6.46 -0.69 -1.50
N CYS A 20 -6.93 0.43 -0.95
CA CYS A 20 -6.25 1.10 0.14
C CYS A 20 -6.12 0.13 1.34
N VAL A 21 -5.01 0.23 2.06
CA VAL A 21 -4.74 -0.64 3.22
C VAL A 21 -4.55 0.16 4.49
N CYS A 22 -5.14 -0.30 5.58
CA CYS A 22 -4.96 0.32 6.89
C CYS A 22 -3.61 -0.05 7.49
N ARG A 23 -2.73 0.94 7.66
CA ARG A 23 -1.38 0.78 8.20
C ARG A 23 -1.09 1.86 9.24
N CYS A 24 -0.08 1.61 10.07
CA CYS A 24 0.41 2.65 10.97
C CYS A 24 1.36 3.54 10.16
N MET A 25 1.02 4.80 10.00
CA MET A 25 1.84 5.82 9.37
C MET A 25 2.19 6.85 10.44
N ASN A 26 3.48 7.05 10.72
CA ASN A 26 3.96 7.96 11.77
C ASN A 26 3.29 7.77 13.14
N GLY A 27 2.95 6.53 13.51
CA GLY A 27 2.27 6.25 14.79
C GLY A 27 0.73 6.32 14.74
N GLU A 28 0.13 6.63 13.59
CA GLU A 28 -1.33 6.73 13.44
C GLU A 28 -1.89 5.66 12.51
N ASN A 29 -3.03 5.07 12.87
CA ASN A 29 -3.70 4.06 12.04
C ASN A 29 -4.55 4.74 10.96
N VAL A 30 -4.07 4.76 9.73
CA VAL A 30 -4.68 5.47 8.62
C VAL A 30 -4.80 4.59 7.37
N PRO A 31 -5.78 4.86 6.48
CA PRO A 31 -5.83 4.21 5.18
C PRO A 31 -4.72 4.78 4.28
N ILE A 32 -3.94 3.89 3.66
CA ILE A 32 -2.92 4.23 2.67
C ILE A 32 -3.38 3.71 1.30
N CYS A 33 -3.58 4.63 0.36
CA CYS A 33 -4.02 4.36 -1.01
C CYS A 33 -2.87 4.55 -2.01
N GLN A 34 -2.99 3.97 -3.21
CA GLN A 34 -2.01 4.19 -4.29
C GLN A 34 -2.37 5.42 -5.13
N SER A 35 -3.66 5.74 -5.22
CA SER A 35 -4.22 6.89 -5.91
C SER A 35 -5.26 7.59 -5.02
N THR A 36 -5.51 8.87 -5.27
CA THR A 36 -6.65 9.60 -4.69
C THR A 36 -7.99 9.17 -5.29
N LEU A 37 -7.97 8.45 -6.40
CA LEU A 37 -9.16 7.87 -7.03
C LEU A 37 -9.63 6.61 -6.28
N ASP A 38 -8.77 6.01 -5.46
CA ASP A 38 -9.12 4.87 -4.64
C ASP A 38 -10.02 5.31 -3.47
N MET A 39 -11.05 4.52 -3.16
CA MET A 39 -11.94 4.81 -2.03
C MET A 39 -11.29 4.34 -0.72
N PRO A 40 -10.98 5.25 0.24
CA PRO A 40 -10.36 4.85 1.50
C PRO A 40 -11.35 4.11 2.41
N PRO A 41 -10.97 2.94 2.97
CA PRO A 41 -11.78 2.23 3.94
C PRO A 41 -11.75 2.92 5.31
N LEU A 42 -12.73 2.59 6.15
CA LEU A 42 -12.67 2.89 7.57
C LEU A 42 -11.68 1.91 8.23
N CYS A 43 -10.67 2.46 8.92
CA CYS A 43 -9.69 1.63 9.60
C CYS A 43 -10.21 1.18 10.96
N PRO A 44 -10.25 -0.14 11.25
CA PRO A 44 -10.67 -0.63 12.56
C PRO A 44 -9.70 -0.12 13.63
N PRO A 45 -10.18 0.17 14.87
CA PRO A 45 -9.32 0.65 15.95
C PRO A 45 -8.16 -0.32 16.21
N LYS A 46 -6.94 0.19 16.26
CA LYS A 46 -5.75 -0.56 16.65
C LYS A 46 -4.72 0.38 17.25
N VAL A 47 -3.89 -0.14 18.15
CA VAL A 47 -2.76 0.61 18.70
C VAL A 47 -1.59 0.53 17.72
N CYS A 48 -1.02 1.68 17.40
CA CYS A 48 0.19 1.76 16.58
C CYS A 48 1.43 1.91 17.47
N PRO A 49 2.55 1.24 17.16
CA PRO A 49 3.81 1.49 17.85
C PRO A 49 4.24 2.95 17.68
N LEU A 50 4.96 3.51 18.65
CA LEU A 50 5.48 4.86 18.53
C LEU A 50 6.48 4.94 17.37
N ALA A 51 6.27 5.90 16.47
CA ALA A 51 7.21 6.16 15.39
C ALA A 51 8.45 6.87 15.96
N PRO A 52 9.66 6.39 15.64
CA PRO A 52 10.88 7.02 16.14
C PRO A 52 11.13 8.35 15.44
N PRO A 53 11.57 9.40 16.15
CA PRO A 53 11.98 10.65 15.52
C PRO A 53 13.18 10.36 14.61
N SER A 54 13.04 10.66 13.31
CA SER A 54 14.11 10.46 12.33
C SER A 54 13.94 11.40 11.15
N LEU A 55 15.06 11.72 10.49
CA LEU A 55 15.05 12.55 9.30
C LEU A 55 14.62 11.71 8.07
N PRO A 56 13.71 12.23 7.23
CA PRO A 56 13.32 11.54 6.01
C PRO A 56 14.51 11.39 5.05
N PRO A 57 14.60 10.28 4.32
CA PRO A 57 15.64 10.11 3.31
C PRO A 57 15.41 11.08 2.15
N LEU A 58 16.50 11.46 1.47
CA LEU A 58 16.40 12.21 0.23
C LEU A 58 15.70 11.34 -0.82
N ALA A 59 14.57 11.83 -1.33
CA ALA A 59 13.80 11.15 -2.38
C ALA A 59 14.18 11.70 -3.75
N ALA A 60 14.34 10.81 -4.73
CA ALA A 60 14.46 11.22 -6.12
C ALA A 60 13.11 11.76 -6.62
N PRO A 61 13.09 12.78 -7.50
CA PRO A 61 11.87 13.20 -8.16
C PRO A 61 11.28 12.02 -8.93
N THR A 62 10.04 11.67 -8.63
CA THR A 62 9.29 10.64 -9.35
C THR A 62 7.96 11.22 -9.78
N LEU A 63 7.44 10.75 -10.92
CA LEU A 63 6.12 11.17 -11.37
C LEU A 63 5.07 10.59 -10.42
N PRO A 64 4.20 11.44 -9.84
CA PRO A 64 3.15 10.97 -8.95
C PRO A 64 2.17 10.07 -9.72
N PRO A 65 1.59 9.05 -9.06
CA PRO A 65 0.48 8.28 -9.60
C PRO A 65 -0.68 9.17 -10.05
N LEU A 66 -1.50 8.67 -10.98
CA LEU A 66 -2.69 9.38 -11.43
C LEU A 66 -3.59 9.76 -10.24
N GLY A 67 -4.12 10.98 -10.27
CA GLY A 67 -4.94 11.54 -9.20
C GLY A 67 -4.15 12.15 -8.04
N THR A 68 -2.86 11.84 -7.87
CA THR A 68 -2.00 12.44 -6.83
C THR A 68 -1.18 13.59 -7.42
N ARG A 69 -0.74 14.52 -6.57
CA ARG A 69 0.11 15.66 -6.95
C ARG A 69 1.39 15.72 -6.15
N ASP A 70 1.31 15.36 -4.87
CA ASP A 70 2.41 15.55 -3.92
C ASP A 70 2.80 14.23 -3.28
N CYS A 71 4.07 13.86 -3.40
CA CYS A 71 4.64 12.66 -2.80
C CYS A 71 5.59 13.04 -1.66
N THR A 72 5.38 12.47 -0.48
CA THR A 72 6.18 12.76 0.71
C THR A 72 6.68 11.47 1.36
N GLN A 73 7.87 11.52 1.97
CA GLN A 73 8.39 10.40 2.74
C GLN A 73 7.66 10.30 4.07
N GLN A 74 7.09 9.12 4.35
CA GLN A 74 6.37 8.82 5.58
C GLN A 74 6.92 7.54 6.19
N GLN A 75 6.91 7.44 7.52
CA GLN A 75 7.28 6.21 8.20
C GLN A 75 6.06 5.28 8.24
N VAL A 76 6.12 4.14 7.55
CA VAL A 76 5.05 3.14 7.55
C VAL A 76 5.51 1.90 8.29
N TYR A 77 4.73 1.48 9.29
CA TYR A 77 5.04 0.29 10.07
C TYR A 77 4.90 -0.96 9.21
N ASN A 78 5.98 -1.72 9.10
CA ASN A 78 6.01 -3.02 8.47
C ASN A 78 5.86 -4.11 9.53
N PRO A 79 4.70 -4.80 9.60
CA PRO A 79 4.47 -5.82 10.62
C PRO A 79 5.34 -7.07 10.43
N ALA A 80 5.85 -7.32 9.22
CA ALA A 80 6.73 -8.47 8.96
C ALA A 80 8.13 -8.25 9.54
N THR A 81 8.60 -7.01 9.55
CA THR A 81 9.93 -6.65 10.06
C THR A 81 9.90 -6.03 11.46
N GLY A 82 8.70 -5.73 11.97
CA GLY A 82 8.48 -5.17 13.31
C GLY A 82 8.91 -3.71 13.45
N ARG A 83 9.18 -2.99 12.36
CA ARG A 83 9.78 -1.64 12.36
C ARG A 83 9.06 -0.68 11.42
N TYR A 84 9.28 0.61 11.66
CA TYR A 84 8.94 1.66 10.72
C TYR A 84 9.94 1.70 9.57
N GLU A 85 9.42 1.77 8.35
CA GLU A 85 10.20 1.87 7.12
C GLU A 85 9.76 3.10 6.34
N TRP A 86 10.71 3.81 5.74
CA TRP A 86 10.41 4.96 4.89
C TRP A 86 9.71 4.51 3.62
N ARG A 87 8.54 5.08 3.37
CA ARG A 87 7.79 4.88 2.13
C ARG A 87 7.36 6.22 1.58
N GLN A 88 7.43 6.34 0.27
CA GLN A 88 6.88 7.49 -0.43
C GLN A 88 5.36 7.32 -0.52
N ILE A 89 4.62 8.26 0.06
CA ILE A 89 3.16 8.31 0.03
C ILE A 89 2.74 9.51 -0.79
N CYS A 90 1.91 9.28 -1.81
CA CYS A 90 1.43 10.30 -2.73
C CYS A 90 -0.05 10.60 -2.46
N ARG A 91 -0.41 11.89 -2.50
CA ARG A 91 -1.78 12.40 -2.30
C ARG A 91 -2.10 13.50 -3.29
#